data_AF-A0A0C3AXX3-F1
#
_entry.id   AF-A0A0C3AXX3-F1
#
_cell.length_a   1.000
_cell.length_b   1.000
_cell.length_c   1.000
_cell.angle_alpha   90.00
_cell.angle_beta   90.00
_cell.angle_gamma   90.00
#
_symmetry.space_group_name_H-M   'P 1'
#
loop_
_entity.id
_entity.type
_entity.pdbx_description
1 polymer ?
#
loop_
_entity_poly.entity_id
_entity_poly.type
_entity_poly.pdbx_seq_one_letter_code
_entity_poly.pdbx_strand_id
1 'polypeptide(L)'
;FANDPHATHWKNNLYYPFASRADWQLVSWLLCSHLSMAAIDKFLSLELVQLGLIQQLPISFQSARELCLHVEMLPSGPHWKSHTLQPWITTKCQVILYYRNPVECIQSLLSHPLFVPHISFIPQKVWTSFAQVVCVYQEWLLGNHAWDLQDQIPNGATLLRVVLSSDKTNILVMSGNQMAHPLLLSLANIDSSVQCKGLLHGRVLLMLLLVTSFIYKKTHICSLLSDCLIHECLDLVLNPLKIAATVGIMMGVPIGNLHYCFTPLVAYIADTPEQSLLAGISPKASPVSTAIYKEFGDLVPHPPRTSSRTLEDIE
;
A
#
# COMPACT_ATOMS: atom_id res chain seq x y z
N PHE A 1 17.44 6.78 -3.09
CA PHE A 1 18.48 6.79 -2.04
C PHE A 1 19.89 6.66 -2.59
N ALA A 2 20.27 5.61 -3.33
CA ALA A 2 21.64 5.51 -3.87
C ALA A 2 22.01 6.60 -4.91
N ASN A 3 21.03 7.11 -5.67
CA ASN A 3 21.21 8.21 -6.62
C ASN A 3 20.70 9.56 -6.08
N ASP A 4 20.47 9.68 -4.77
CA ASP A 4 19.99 10.93 -4.17
C ASP A 4 21.20 11.85 -3.92
N PRO A 5 21.26 13.05 -4.54
CA PRO A 5 22.37 13.99 -4.35
C PRO A 5 22.54 14.43 -2.89
N HIS A 6 21.52 14.23 -2.04
CA HIS A 6 21.53 14.60 -0.63
C HIS A 6 21.83 13.45 0.33
N ALA A 7 22.07 12.23 -0.18
CA ALA A 7 22.30 11.04 0.66
C ALA A 7 23.49 11.17 1.63
N THR A 8 24.50 11.95 1.27
CA THR A 8 25.66 12.24 2.14
C THR A 8 25.31 13.13 3.32
N HIS A 9 24.35 14.05 3.15
CA HIS A 9 23.90 14.93 4.23
C HIS A 9 23.08 14.19 5.29
N TRP A 10 22.30 13.18 4.89
CA TRP A 10 21.53 12.35 5.82
C TRP A 10 22.39 11.51 6.77
N LYS A 11 23.63 11.19 6.40
CA LYS A 11 24.57 10.50 7.29
C LYS A 11 24.97 11.36 8.50
N ASN A 12 25.05 12.68 8.30
CA ASN A 12 25.44 13.63 9.35
C ASN A 12 24.23 14.24 10.06
N ASN A 13 23.09 14.32 9.38
CA ASN A 13 21.84 14.86 9.91
C ASN A 13 20.63 14.13 9.33
N LEU A 14 19.99 13.28 10.16
CA LEU A 14 18.79 12.52 9.80
C LEU A 14 17.59 13.40 9.37
N TYR A 15 17.60 14.69 9.72
CA TYR A 15 16.53 15.64 9.44
C TYR A 15 16.82 16.57 8.26
N TYR A 16 17.95 16.41 7.55
CA TYR A 16 18.24 17.24 6.37
C TYR A 16 17.08 17.16 5.35
N PRO A 17 16.62 18.28 4.76
CA PRO A 17 17.26 19.61 4.69
C PRO A 17 17.12 20.50 5.93
N PHE A 18 16.39 20.07 6.95
CA PHE A 18 16.19 20.84 8.17
C PHE A 18 17.41 20.76 9.09
N ALA A 19 17.66 21.82 9.86
CA ALA A 19 18.86 21.94 10.68
C ALA A 19 18.88 20.95 11.87
N SER A 20 17.71 20.57 12.38
CA SER A 20 17.58 19.69 13.54
C SER A 20 16.21 19.02 13.63
N ARG A 21 16.05 18.12 14.60
CA ARG A 21 14.75 17.52 14.95
C ARG A 21 13.71 18.59 15.32
N ALA A 22 14.11 19.60 16.10
CA ALA A 22 13.19 20.66 16.56
C ALA A 22 12.71 21.52 15.37
N ASP A 23 13.62 21.80 14.43
CA ASP A 23 13.32 22.50 13.18
C ASP A 23 12.32 21.70 12.33
N TRP A 24 12.56 20.40 12.15
CA TRP A 24 11.61 19.51 11.45
C TRP A 24 10.23 19.44 12.13
N GLN A 25 10.18 19.40 13.47
CA GLN A 25 8.91 19.38 14.21
C GLN A 25 8.10 20.66 13.98
N LEU A 26 8.77 21.82 13.96
CA LEU A 26 8.13 23.09 13.64
C LEU A 26 7.59 23.09 12.21
N VAL A 27 8.39 22.64 11.23
CA VAL A 27 7.97 22.54 9.82
C VAL A 27 6.75 21.63 9.68
N SER A 28 6.80 20.44 10.29
CA SER A 28 5.68 19.49 10.27
C SER A 28 4.41 20.13 10.85
N TRP A 29 4.53 20.87 11.94
CA TRP A 29 3.38 21.56 12.54
C TRP A 29 2.85 22.66 11.61
N LEU A 30 3.71 23.50 11.06
CA LEU A 30 3.31 24.59 10.15
C LEU A 30 2.56 24.07 8.93
N LEU A 31 3.05 22.99 8.31
CA LEU A 31 2.44 22.37 7.14
C LEU A 31 1.11 21.67 7.45
N CYS A 32 1.00 21.02 8.61
CA CYS A 32 -0.22 20.33 9.02
C CYS A 32 -1.28 21.25 9.61
N SER A 33 -0.96 22.50 9.93
CA SER A 33 -1.88 23.45 10.56
C SER A 33 -2.82 24.18 9.59
N HIS A 34 -2.75 23.88 8.28
CA HIS A 34 -3.54 24.52 7.22
C HIS A 34 -3.41 26.06 7.19
N LEU A 35 -2.28 26.59 7.66
CA LEU A 35 -1.99 28.02 7.64
C LEU A 35 -1.73 28.47 6.19
N SER A 36 -2.16 29.69 5.85
CA SER A 36 -1.78 30.30 4.58
C SER A 36 -0.30 30.68 4.58
N MET A 37 0.33 30.78 3.41
CA MET A 37 1.72 31.22 3.30
C MET A 37 1.94 32.58 4.00
N ALA A 38 1.00 33.52 3.85
CA ALA A 38 1.07 34.81 4.53
C ALA A 38 1.01 34.71 6.06
N ALA A 39 0.25 33.75 6.60
CA ALA A 39 0.21 33.51 8.05
C ALA A 39 1.52 32.89 8.56
N ILE A 40 2.14 32.01 7.78
CA ILE A 40 3.45 31.43 8.07
C ILE A 40 4.52 32.53 8.06
N ASP A 41 4.55 33.40 7.04
CA ASP A 41 5.48 34.53 6.98
C ASP A 41 5.30 35.49 8.17
N LYS A 42 4.06 35.73 8.59
CA LYS A 42 3.75 36.54 9.78
C LYS A 42 4.23 35.88 11.08
N PHE A 43 4.17 34.56 11.17
CA PHE A 43 4.74 33.83 12.31
C PHE A 43 6.27 33.94 12.34
N LEU A 44 6.92 33.82 11.18
CA LEU A 44 8.37 33.91 11.06
C LEU A 44 8.90 35.33 11.33
N SER A 45 8.08 36.37 11.13
CA SER A 45 8.43 37.76 11.44
C SER A 45 8.23 38.17 12.90
N LEU A 46 7.75 37.28 13.77
CA LEU A 46 7.63 37.58 15.19
C LEU A 46 9.03 37.79 15.80
N GLU A 47 9.18 38.86 16.59
CA GLU A 47 10.44 39.21 17.26
C GLU A 47 11.04 38.04 18.04
N LEU A 48 10.21 37.25 18.75
CA LEU A 48 10.65 36.06 19.49
C LEU A 48 11.31 34.98 18.60
N VAL A 49 10.85 34.86 17.36
CA VAL A 49 11.37 33.91 16.37
C VAL A 49 12.62 34.48 15.69
N GLN A 50 12.58 35.77 15.33
CA GLN A 50 13.66 36.45 14.61
C GLN A 50 14.89 36.75 15.48
N LEU A 51 14.71 37.10 16.76
CA LEU A 51 15.80 37.36 17.70
C LEU A 51 16.44 36.07 18.24
N GLY A 52 15.93 34.89 17.91
CA GLY A 52 16.47 33.62 18.38
C GLY A 52 16.51 33.51 19.91
N LEU A 53 15.66 34.25 20.62
CA LEU A 53 15.63 34.28 22.09
C LEU A 53 15.28 32.90 22.68
N ILE A 54 14.66 32.05 21.86
CA ILE A 54 14.65 30.61 22.09
C ILE A 54 16.04 30.10 21.67
N GLN A 55 16.97 30.02 22.63
CA GLN A 55 18.39 29.64 22.45
C GLN A 55 18.63 28.25 21.78
N GLN A 56 17.59 27.57 21.30
CA GLN A 56 17.65 26.23 20.72
C GLN A 56 16.83 26.03 19.43
N LEU A 57 16.30 27.09 18.79
CA LEU A 57 15.60 26.95 17.50
C LEU A 57 16.42 27.53 16.33
N PRO A 58 17.41 26.79 15.80
CA PRO A 58 17.97 27.12 14.49
C PRO A 58 16.93 26.72 13.42
N ILE A 59 16.10 27.68 13.02
CA ILE A 59 15.14 27.50 11.93
C ILE A 59 15.90 27.57 10.61
N SER A 60 15.74 26.55 9.75
CA SER A 60 16.49 26.47 8.48
C SER A 60 15.96 27.39 7.37
N PHE A 61 14.84 28.08 7.57
CA PHE A 61 14.13 28.87 6.56
C PHE A 61 13.68 30.21 7.13
N GLN A 62 13.59 31.22 6.27
CA GLN A 62 13.20 32.59 6.62
C GLN A 62 11.83 33.00 6.06
N SER A 63 11.25 32.17 5.18
CA SER A 63 9.93 32.42 4.59
C SER A 63 9.16 31.12 4.34
N ALA A 64 7.85 31.24 4.18
CA ALA A 64 6.99 30.14 3.74
C ALA A 64 7.44 29.57 2.39
N ARG A 65 7.97 30.42 1.49
CA ARG A 65 8.49 30.00 0.19
C ARG A 65 9.74 29.13 0.33
N GLU A 66 10.68 29.53 1.17
CA GLU A 66 11.91 28.77 1.42
C GLU A 66 11.61 27.45 2.15
N LEU A 67 10.64 27.45 3.07
CA LEU A 67 10.10 26.23 3.66
C LEU A 67 9.55 25.28 2.59
N CYS A 68 8.75 25.77 1.63
CA CYS A 68 8.26 24.95 0.52
C CYS A 68 9.40 24.38 -0.33
N LEU A 69 10.43 25.18 -0.64
CA LEU A 69 11.61 24.71 -1.38
C LEU A 69 12.36 23.60 -0.62
N HIS A 70 12.52 23.72 0.70
CA HIS A 70 13.10 22.66 1.53
C HIS A 70 12.23 21.41 1.55
N VAL A 71 10.91 21.55 1.55
CA VAL A 71 10.00 20.39 1.45
C VAL A 71 10.12 19.72 0.07
N GLU A 72 10.28 20.49 -1.00
CA GLU A 72 10.48 19.96 -2.36
C GLU A 72 11.80 19.18 -2.52
N MET A 73 12.79 19.44 -1.65
CA MET A 73 14.03 18.64 -1.60
C MET A 73 13.86 17.27 -0.94
N LEU A 74 12.75 17.03 -0.21
CA LEU A 74 12.48 15.72 0.37
C LEU A 74 12.20 14.70 -0.75
N PRO A 75 12.54 13.42 -0.55
CA PRO A 75 12.30 12.39 -1.53
C PRO A 75 10.80 12.34 -1.88
N SER A 76 10.51 12.55 -3.16
CA SER A 76 9.14 12.50 -3.66
C SER A 76 8.55 11.11 -3.46
N GLY A 77 7.34 11.06 -2.91
CA GLY A 77 6.58 9.82 -2.80
C GLY A 77 6.05 9.35 -4.16
N PRO A 78 5.46 8.14 -4.22
CA PRO A 78 4.88 7.61 -5.46
C PRO A 78 3.77 8.53 -5.98
N HIS A 79 3.88 8.92 -7.25
CA HIS A 79 2.98 9.89 -7.87
C HIS A 79 1.63 9.27 -8.25
N TRP A 80 0.58 10.07 -8.10
CA TRP A 80 -0.76 9.73 -8.60
C TRP A 80 -0.82 9.86 -10.12
N LYS A 81 -1.43 8.85 -10.74
CA LYS A 81 -1.80 8.81 -12.16
C LYS A 81 -3.33 8.68 -12.24
N SER A 82 -3.91 9.23 -13.29
CA SER A 82 -5.32 9.07 -13.60
C SER A 82 -5.49 8.40 -14.95
N HIS A 83 -6.40 7.45 -15.06
CA HIS A 83 -6.76 6.80 -16.31
C HIS A 83 -8.27 6.85 -16.48
N THR A 84 -8.73 7.28 -17.66
CA THR A 84 -10.14 7.24 -18.02
C THR A 84 -10.47 5.88 -18.61
N LEU A 85 -11.37 5.16 -17.97
CA LEU A 85 -11.86 3.88 -18.46
C LEU A 85 -13.01 4.09 -19.44
N GLN A 86 -13.06 3.25 -20.47
CA GLN A 86 -14.13 3.22 -21.47
C GLN A 86 -14.95 1.95 -21.26
N PRO A 87 -15.95 1.96 -20.37
CA PRO A 87 -16.78 0.78 -20.12
C PRO A 87 -17.58 0.39 -21.36
N TRP A 88 -17.82 -0.91 -21.55
CA TRP A 88 -18.63 -1.42 -22.67
C TRP A 88 -20.05 -0.84 -22.74
N ILE A 89 -20.58 -0.36 -21.62
CA ILE A 89 -21.92 0.25 -21.52
C ILE A 89 -21.80 1.69 -21.03
N THR A 90 -22.63 2.58 -21.59
CA THR A 90 -22.72 3.97 -21.19
C THR A 90 -23.01 4.14 -19.69
N THR A 91 -22.11 4.82 -19.01
CA THR A 91 -22.24 5.25 -17.61
C THR A 91 -22.79 6.67 -17.53
N LYS A 92 -23.39 7.04 -16.39
CA LYS A 92 -23.91 8.40 -16.17
C LYS A 92 -22.80 9.44 -16.09
N CYS A 93 -21.61 9.02 -15.63
CA CYS A 93 -20.42 9.85 -15.52
C CYS A 93 -19.21 9.07 -16.05
N GLN A 94 -18.20 9.82 -16.48
CA GLN A 94 -16.91 9.26 -16.88
C GLN A 94 -16.28 8.48 -15.72
N VAL A 95 -15.80 7.28 -16.01
CA VAL A 95 -15.15 6.44 -15.02
C VAL A 95 -13.66 6.80 -14.99
N ILE A 96 -13.21 7.30 -13.85
CA ILE A 96 -11.81 7.71 -13.65
C ILE A 96 -11.20 6.82 -12.58
N LEU A 97 -10.12 6.15 -12.96
CA LEU A 97 -9.26 5.37 -12.09
C LEU A 97 -8.09 6.24 -11.63
N TYR A 98 -7.93 6.43 -10.33
CA TYR A 98 -6.72 7.03 -9.77
C TYR A 98 -5.83 5.93 -9.19
N TYR A 99 -4.57 5.90 -9.57
CA TYR A 99 -3.65 4.87 -9.11
C TYR A 99 -2.21 5.37 -9.04
N ARG A 100 -1.36 4.61 -8.35
CA ARG A 100 0.08 4.83 -8.26
C ARG A 100 0.81 3.63 -8.85
N ASN A 101 2.08 3.81 -9.21
CA ASN A 101 2.91 2.69 -9.59
C ASN A 101 3.20 1.81 -8.36
N PRO A 102 2.77 0.53 -8.32
CA PRO A 102 2.94 -0.30 -7.14
C PRO A 102 4.42 -0.58 -6.81
N VAL A 103 5.31 -0.60 -7.80
CA VAL A 103 6.75 -0.77 -7.59
C VAL A 103 7.33 0.44 -6.83
N GLU A 104 6.93 1.65 -7.21
CA GLU A 104 7.33 2.87 -6.50
C GLU A 104 6.75 2.91 -5.07
N CYS A 105 5.51 2.41 -4.89
CA CYS A 105 4.93 2.26 -3.56
C CYS A 105 5.72 1.30 -2.67
N ILE A 106 6.15 0.14 -3.21
CA ILE A 106 7.01 -0.81 -2.49
C ILE A 106 8.35 -0.17 -2.17
N GLN A 107 8.98 0.50 -3.13
CA GLN A 107 10.25 1.20 -2.92
C GLN A 107 10.12 2.28 -1.83
N SER A 108 9.00 2.99 -1.79
CA SER A 108 8.69 3.98 -0.75
C SER A 108 8.54 3.35 0.63
N LEU A 109 7.87 2.19 0.73
CA LEU A 109 7.74 1.44 1.99
C LEU A 109 9.11 0.96 2.48
N LEU A 110 9.90 0.35 1.61
CA LEU A 110 11.24 -0.11 1.95
C LEU A 110 12.14 1.05 2.40
N SER A 111 12.01 2.21 1.77
CA SER A 111 12.82 3.37 2.09
C SER A 111 12.46 4.06 3.41
N HIS A 112 11.39 3.63 4.08
CA HIS A 112 10.90 4.27 5.28
C HIS A 112 11.83 3.98 6.49
N PRO A 113 12.49 4.97 7.10
CA PRO A 113 13.49 4.72 8.14
C PRO A 113 12.92 4.01 9.38
N LEU A 114 11.65 4.26 9.73
CA LEU A 114 11.00 3.60 10.86
C LEU A 114 10.79 2.10 10.64
N PHE A 115 10.86 1.59 9.41
CA PHE A 115 10.67 0.17 9.12
C PHE A 115 11.98 -0.61 9.06
N VAL A 116 13.14 0.07 9.03
CA VAL A 116 14.46 -0.57 8.99
C VAL A 116 14.62 -1.69 10.04
N PRO A 117 14.29 -1.49 11.34
CA PRO A 117 14.43 -2.55 12.35
C PRO A 117 13.29 -3.58 12.32
N HIS A 118 12.25 -3.36 11.51
CA HIS A 118 11.00 -4.14 11.49
C HIS A 118 10.74 -4.82 10.15
N ILE A 119 11.72 -4.81 9.24
CA ILE A 119 11.63 -5.51 7.96
C ILE A 119 12.53 -6.74 8.01
N SER A 120 11.91 -7.89 7.76
CA SER A 120 12.59 -9.18 7.65
C SER A 120 12.46 -9.74 6.24
N PHE A 121 13.57 -10.20 5.68
CA PHE A 121 13.64 -10.71 4.31
C PHE A 121 13.72 -12.24 4.24
N ILE A 122 14.23 -12.86 5.30
CA ILE A 122 14.60 -14.27 5.30
C ILE A 122 13.50 -15.07 6.00
N PRO A 123 12.91 -16.09 5.36
CA PRO A 123 12.04 -17.05 6.04
C PRO A 123 12.75 -17.70 7.23
N GLN A 124 12.03 -17.97 8.32
CA GLN A 124 12.61 -18.62 9.50
C GLN A 124 11.69 -19.73 9.99
N LYS A 125 12.24 -20.75 10.66
CA LYS A 125 11.43 -21.74 11.38
C LYS A 125 11.72 -21.59 12.86
N VAL A 126 10.72 -21.16 13.61
CA VAL A 126 10.82 -20.95 15.05
C VAL A 126 10.00 -22.03 15.75
N TRP A 127 10.63 -22.70 16.70
CA TRP A 127 10.03 -23.81 17.44
C TRP A 127 9.87 -23.46 18.91
N THR A 128 8.82 -23.96 19.55
CA THR A 128 8.54 -23.70 20.98
C THR A 128 9.54 -24.38 21.91
N SER A 129 10.26 -25.40 21.43
CA SER A 129 11.26 -26.15 22.20
C SER A 129 12.40 -26.64 21.31
N PHE A 130 13.53 -27.00 21.93
CA PHE A 130 14.68 -27.58 21.24
C PHE A 130 14.34 -28.91 20.54
N ALA A 131 13.32 -29.63 21.04
CA ALA A 131 12.82 -30.86 20.43
C ALA A 131 11.98 -30.63 19.16
N GLN A 132 11.77 -29.37 18.74
CA GLN A 132 11.06 -28.99 17.51
C GLN A 132 9.67 -29.63 17.37
N VAL A 133 8.94 -29.69 18.48
CA VAL A 133 7.63 -30.38 18.52
C VAL A 133 6.52 -29.52 17.90
N VAL A 134 6.52 -28.22 18.16
CA VAL A 134 5.49 -27.28 17.66
C VAL A 134 6.16 -26.07 17.03
N CYS A 135 5.85 -25.81 15.76
CA CYS A 135 6.30 -24.62 15.05
C CYS A 135 5.41 -23.42 15.41
N VAL A 136 6.02 -22.25 15.60
CA VAL A 136 5.35 -21.00 15.91
C VAL A 136 5.02 -20.27 14.62
N TYR A 137 3.73 -19.98 14.39
CA TYR A 137 3.25 -19.28 13.19
C TYR A 137 2.62 -17.92 13.58
N GLN A 138 3.45 -16.96 13.96
CA GLN A 138 3.00 -15.60 14.32
C GLN A 138 3.09 -14.62 13.17
N GLU A 139 4.12 -14.75 12.34
CA GLU A 139 4.38 -13.90 11.18
C GLU A 139 4.38 -14.75 9.91
N TRP A 140 4.06 -14.15 8.77
CA TRP A 140 4.01 -14.87 7.49
C TRP A 140 5.37 -15.53 7.17
N LEU A 141 6.48 -14.86 7.51
CA LEU A 141 7.86 -15.36 7.34
C LEU A 141 8.14 -16.68 8.05
N LEU A 142 7.33 -17.04 9.04
CA LEU A 142 7.46 -18.30 9.80
C LEU A 142 6.69 -19.46 9.17
N GLY A 143 5.83 -19.18 8.20
CA GLY A 143 5.02 -20.18 7.51
C GLY A 143 5.83 -21.05 6.55
N ASN A 144 5.39 -22.30 6.34
CA ASN A 144 6.01 -23.20 5.37
C ASN A 144 5.96 -22.64 3.94
N HIS A 145 4.85 -21.98 3.57
CA HIS A 145 4.69 -21.35 2.26
C HIS A 145 5.75 -20.26 1.98
N ALA A 146 6.33 -19.66 3.02
CA ALA A 146 7.42 -18.70 2.86
C ALA A 146 8.70 -19.36 2.33
N TRP A 147 8.97 -20.59 2.77
CA TRP A 147 10.07 -21.41 2.31
C TRP A 147 9.81 -21.94 0.91
N ASP A 148 8.61 -22.48 0.66
CA ASP A 148 8.24 -23.04 -0.64
C ASP A 148 8.39 -22.02 -1.77
N LEU A 149 8.06 -20.75 -1.52
CA LEU A 149 8.28 -19.66 -2.49
C LEU A 149 9.75 -19.25 -2.58
N GLN A 150 10.50 -19.27 -1.48
CA GLN A 150 11.91 -18.90 -1.46
C GLN A 150 12.77 -19.92 -2.23
N ASP A 151 12.40 -21.19 -2.20
CA ASP A 151 13.08 -22.27 -2.91
C ASP A 151 12.86 -22.22 -4.43
N GLN A 152 11.83 -21.49 -4.89
CA GLN A 152 11.53 -21.30 -6.32
C GLN A 152 12.27 -20.13 -6.96
N ILE A 153 12.90 -19.25 -6.16
CA ILE A 153 13.62 -18.08 -6.68
C ILE A 153 15.14 -18.31 -6.71
N PRO A 154 15.88 -17.62 -7.61
CA PRO A 154 17.30 -17.82 -7.74
C PRO A 154 18.08 -17.47 -6.46
N ASN A 155 19.19 -18.19 -6.23
CA ASN A 155 20.08 -17.95 -5.11
C ASN A 155 20.53 -16.48 -5.06
N GLY A 156 20.42 -15.85 -3.89
CA GLY A 156 20.75 -14.44 -3.68
C GLY A 156 19.60 -13.46 -3.96
N ALA A 157 18.48 -13.92 -4.50
CA ALA A 157 17.28 -13.11 -4.65
C ALA A 157 16.43 -13.06 -3.36
N THR A 158 15.64 -12.01 -3.22
CA THR A 158 14.82 -11.73 -2.03
C THR A 158 13.33 -11.69 -2.38
N LEU A 159 12.47 -12.26 -1.53
CA LEU A 159 11.02 -12.14 -1.66
C LEU A 159 10.48 -10.90 -0.94
N LEU A 160 9.76 -10.06 -1.69
CA LEU A 160 8.97 -8.94 -1.20
C LEU A 160 7.49 -9.29 -1.31
N ARG A 161 6.89 -9.76 -0.23
CA ARG A 161 5.57 -10.38 -0.26
C ARG A 161 4.50 -9.31 -0.19
N VAL A 162 3.76 -9.15 -1.28
CA VAL A 162 2.73 -8.12 -1.39
C VAL A 162 1.46 -8.59 -0.71
N VAL A 163 0.93 -7.73 0.16
CA VAL A 163 -0.39 -7.86 0.77
C VAL A 163 -1.27 -6.75 0.25
N LEU A 164 -2.38 -7.10 -0.37
CA LEU A 164 -3.40 -6.16 -0.80
C LEU A 164 -4.55 -6.15 0.20
N SER A 165 -5.22 -5.01 0.34
CA SER A 165 -6.49 -4.95 1.03
C SER A 165 -7.43 -3.95 0.38
N SER A 166 -8.71 -4.29 0.29
CA SER A 166 -9.74 -3.37 -0.17
C SER A 166 -10.96 -3.45 0.74
N ASP A 167 -11.54 -2.29 1.00
CA ASP A 167 -12.80 -2.14 1.75
C ASP A 167 -13.56 -0.98 1.10
N LYS A 168 -14.79 -1.23 0.65
CA LYS A 168 -15.59 -0.20 -0.01
C LYS A 168 -15.94 0.90 0.99
N THR A 169 -15.46 2.11 0.72
CA THR A 169 -15.60 3.23 1.66
C THR A 169 -16.41 4.39 1.06
N ASN A 170 -17.14 5.09 1.92
CA ASN A 170 -17.81 6.35 1.59
C ASN A 170 -16.78 7.49 1.65
N ILE A 171 -16.56 8.19 0.54
CA ILE A 171 -15.59 9.31 0.48
C ILE A 171 -16.23 10.62 0.97
N LEU A 172 -17.50 10.88 0.62
CA LEU A 172 -18.18 12.14 0.94
C LEU A 172 -19.63 11.91 1.37
N VAL A 173 -19.92 12.17 2.64
CA VAL A 173 -21.28 12.10 3.22
C VAL A 173 -22.11 13.34 2.85
N MET A 174 -21.48 14.50 2.62
CA MET A 174 -22.18 15.78 2.49
C MET A 174 -22.49 16.24 1.05
N SER A 175 -21.93 15.61 0.01
CA SER A 175 -22.09 16.07 -1.39
C SER A 175 -22.34 14.93 -2.38
N GLY A 176 -23.20 13.97 -2.02
CA GLY A 176 -23.81 13.07 -2.99
C GLY A 176 -23.52 11.57 -2.84
N ASN A 177 -23.19 11.07 -1.64
CA ASN A 177 -22.98 9.64 -1.36
C ASN A 177 -22.03 8.95 -2.37
N GLN A 178 -20.89 9.59 -2.66
CA GLN A 178 -19.88 8.97 -3.52
C GLN A 178 -19.11 7.92 -2.72
N MET A 179 -19.27 6.66 -3.13
CA MET A 179 -18.49 5.52 -2.66
C MET A 179 -17.28 5.30 -3.57
N ALA A 180 -16.23 4.72 -3.01
CA ALA A 180 -15.10 4.22 -3.78
C ALA A 180 -14.58 2.90 -3.26
N HIS A 181 -13.88 2.20 -4.14
CA HIS A 181 -13.10 1.01 -3.83
C HIS A 181 -11.63 1.42 -3.74
N PRO A 182 -11.10 1.71 -2.53
CA PRO A 182 -9.68 1.85 -2.30
C PRO A 182 -8.99 0.49 -2.38
N LEU A 183 -7.81 0.47 -2.98
CA LEU A 183 -6.86 -0.63 -2.92
C LEU A 183 -5.63 -0.17 -2.14
N LEU A 184 -5.39 -0.80 -1.00
CA LEU A 184 -4.21 -0.57 -0.18
C LEU A 184 -3.18 -1.66 -0.46
N LEU A 185 -1.90 -1.27 -0.47
CA LEU A 185 -0.75 -2.15 -0.64
C LEU A 185 0.13 -2.11 0.61
N SER A 186 0.60 -3.27 1.04
CA SER A 186 1.55 -3.45 2.12
C SER A 186 2.50 -4.61 1.84
N LEU A 187 3.48 -4.81 2.72
CA LEU A 187 4.43 -5.91 2.64
C LEU A 187 4.31 -6.79 3.89
N ALA A 188 4.18 -8.11 3.69
CA ALA A 188 4.25 -9.11 4.76
C ALA A 188 5.70 -9.30 5.30
N ASN A 189 6.67 -8.58 4.77
CA ASN A 189 8.02 -8.48 5.31
C ASN A 189 8.11 -7.55 6.52
N ILE A 190 7.14 -6.64 6.68
CA ILE A 190 7.06 -5.73 7.81
C ILE A 190 6.36 -6.46 8.96
N ASP A 191 6.91 -6.40 10.16
CA ASP A 191 6.31 -6.99 11.36
C ASP A 191 4.83 -6.60 11.50
N SER A 192 3.97 -7.58 11.78
CA SER A 192 2.51 -7.37 11.88
C SER A 192 2.13 -6.27 12.88
N SER A 193 2.86 -6.19 13.99
CA SER A 193 2.65 -5.17 15.05
C SER A 193 2.87 -3.73 14.57
N VAL A 194 3.71 -3.54 13.54
CA VAL A 194 4.00 -2.25 12.92
C VAL A 194 3.02 -1.99 11.79
N GLN A 195 2.70 -3.02 11.00
CA GLN A 195 1.73 -2.95 9.91
C GLN A 195 0.33 -2.50 10.38
N CYS A 196 -0.08 -2.93 11.58
CA CYS A 196 -1.39 -2.61 12.15
C CYS A 196 -1.44 -1.25 12.88
N LYS A 197 -0.31 -0.58 13.08
CA LYS A 197 -0.30 0.77 13.67
C LYS A 197 -0.64 1.80 12.60
N GLY A 198 -1.89 2.29 12.63
CA GLY A 198 -2.40 3.26 11.64
C GLY A 198 -1.57 4.54 11.50
N LEU A 199 -0.81 4.93 12.53
CA LEU A 199 0.06 6.10 12.52
C LEU A 199 1.36 5.94 11.72
N LEU A 200 1.77 4.71 11.39
CA LEU A 200 3.07 4.45 10.75
C LEU A 200 2.99 4.29 9.23
N HIS A 201 1.82 4.50 8.61
CA HIS A 201 1.63 4.37 7.17
C HIS A 201 2.15 3.03 6.59
N GLY A 202 2.04 1.94 7.35
CA GLY A 202 2.43 0.59 6.92
C GLY A 202 1.61 0.04 5.74
N ARG A 203 0.57 0.77 5.32
CA ARG A 203 -0.22 0.50 4.12
C ARG A 203 -0.27 1.77 3.27
N VAL A 204 0.01 1.64 1.98
CA VAL A 204 -0.04 2.73 1.00
C VAL A 204 -1.29 2.58 0.15
N LEU A 205 -2.04 3.66 -0.04
CA LEU A 205 -3.14 3.67 -1.00
C LEU A 205 -2.59 3.60 -2.43
N LEU A 206 -2.83 2.48 -3.08
CA LEU A 206 -2.33 2.15 -4.41
C LEU A 206 -3.31 2.59 -5.50
N MET A 207 -4.61 2.39 -5.28
CA MET A 207 -5.65 2.73 -6.24
C MET A 207 -6.91 3.21 -5.53
N LEU A 208 -7.66 4.08 -6.19
CA LEU A 208 -8.97 4.55 -5.80
C LEU A 208 -9.88 4.55 -7.02
N LEU A 209 -10.88 3.66 -7.01
CA LEU A 209 -11.88 3.56 -8.05
C LEU A 209 -13.21 4.10 -7.55
N LEU A 210 -13.74 5.14 -8.20
CA LEU A 210 -15.05 5.68 -7.88
C LEU A 210 -16.15 4.71 -8.32
N VAL A 211 -17.16 4.50 -7.47
CA VAL A 211 -18.30 3.64 -7.80
C VAL A 211 -19.10 4.25 -8.94
N THR A 212 -19.25 3.47 -10.01
CA THR A 212 -19.89 3.90 -11.24
C THR A 212 -21.38 3.61 -11.22
N SER A 213 -22.18 4.56 -11.69
CA SER A 213 -23.60 4.33 -11.96
C SER A 213 -23.82 4.10 -13.46
N PHE A 214 -24.24 2.89 -13.81
CA PHE A 214 -24.60 2.50 -15.18
C PHE A 214 -26.00 3.00 -15.53
N ILE A 215 -26.23 3.36 -16.79
CA ILE A 215 -27.56 3.81 -17.29
C ILE A 215 -28.51 2.61 -17.51
N TYR A 216 -27.99 1.39 -17.49
CA TYR A 216 -28.74 0.18 -17.79
C TYR A 216 -29.79 -0.18 -16.71
N LYS A 217 -30.96 -0.70 -17.14
CA LYS A 217 -32.12 -0.93 -16.26
C LYS A 217 -32.04 -2.20 -15.40
N LYS A 218 -31.34 -3.25 -15.82
CA LYS A 218 -31.24 -4.49 -15.04
C LYS A 218 -30.08 -4.42 -14.06
N THR A 219 -30.41 -4.46 -12.76
CA THR A 219 -29.46 -4.35 -11.66
C THR A 219 -28.37 -5.44 -11.66
N HIS A 220 -28.73 -6.68 -11.96
CA HIS A 220 -27.77 -7.80 -12.01
C HIS A 220 -26.71 -7.66 -13.11
N ILE A 221 -27.07 -7.06 -14.26
CA ILE A 221 -26.09 -6.81 -15.32
C ILE A 221 -25.16 -5.67 -14.92
N CYS A 222 -25.70 -4.64 -14.25
CA CYS A 222 -24.88 -3.54 -13.72
C CYS A 222 -23.88 -4.00 -12.65
N SER A 223 -24.25 -4.96 -11.78
CA SER A 223 -23.31 -5.51 -10.80
C SER A 223 -22.19 -6.28 -11.48
N LEU A 224 -22.51 -7.19 -12.42
CA LEU A 224 -21.50 -7.93 -13.18
C LEU A 224 -20.54 -7.00 -13.94
N LEU A 225 -21.05 -5.94 -14.58
CA LEU A 225 -20.21 -4.96 -15.26
C LEU A 225 -19.31 -4.19 -14.30
N SER A 226 -19.81 -3.89 -13.09
CA SER A 226 -19.00 -3.29 -12.03
C SER A 226 -17.88 -4.23 -11.60
N ASP A 227 -18.17 -5.52 -11.44
CA ASP A 227 -17.19 -6.53 -11.05
C ASP A 227 -16.12 -6.70 -12.13
N CYS A 228 -16.52 -6.83 -13.41
CA CYS A 228 -15.60 -6.87 -14.54
C CYS A 228 -14.69 -5.64 -14.60
N LEU A 229 -15.26 -4.44 -14.36
CA LEU A 229 -14.50 -3.20 -14.35
C LEU A 229 -13.46 -3.18 -13.22
N ILE A 230 -13.80 -3.72 -12.04
CA ILE A 230 -12.84 -3.85 -10.93
C ILE A 230 -11.70 -4.81 -11.31
N HIS A 231 -12.00 -5.96 -11.92
CA HIS A 231 -10.98 -6.90 -12.39
C HIS A 231 -10.05 -6.26 -13.44
N GLU A 232 -10.61 -5.53 -14.40
CA GLU A 232 -9.83 -4.78 -15.40
C GLU A 232 -8.92 -3.72 -14.75
N CYS A 233 -9.43 -3.00 -13.75
CA CYS A 233 -8.64 -2.04 -12.97
C CYS A 233 -7.49 -2.71 -12.21
N LEU A 234 -7.78 -3.83 -11.54
CA LEU A 234 -6.78 -4.59 -10.79
C LEU A 234 -5.69 -5.12 -11.71
N ASP A 235 -6.05 -5.65 -12.87
CA ASP A 235 -5.10 -6.13 -13.87
C ASP A 235 -4.19 -5.02 -14.39
N LEU A 236 -4.75 -3.84 -14.69
CA LEU A 236 -3.98 -2.67 -15.12
C LEU A 236 -3.00 -2.21 -14.04
N VAL A 237 -3.49 -2.02 -12.81
CA VAL A 237 -2.69 -1.45 -11.71
C VAL A 237 -1.64 -2.43 -11.21
N LEU A 238 -1.95 -3.72 -11.15
CA LEU A 238 -1.06 -4.76 -10.62
C LEU A 238 -0.11 -5.32 -11.69
N ASN A 239 -0.26 -4.95 -12.97
CA ASN A 239 0.62 -5.42 -14.05
C ASN A 239 2.13 -5.27 -13.73
N PRO A 240 2.63 -4.14 -13.19
CA PRO A 240 4.04 -4.03 -12.83
C PRO A 240 4.47 -5.03 -11.75
N LEU A 241 3.57 -5.41 -10.82
CA LEU A 241 3.86 -6.44 -9.82
C LEU A 241 3.84 -7.85 -10.42
N LYS A 242 2.97 -8.14 -11.39
CA LYS A 242 2.99 -9.42 -12.13
C LYS A 242 4.32 -9.61 -12.86
N ILE A 243 4.82 -8.56 -13.49
CA ILE A 243 6.14 -8.56 -14.15
C ILE A 243 7.26 -8.75 -13.12
N ALA A 244 7.24 -8.00 -12.01
CA ALA A 244 8.25 -8.13 -10.95
C ALA A 244 8.19 -9.49 -10.21
N ALA A 245 7.02 -10.14 -10.13
CA ALA A 245 6.89 -11.48 -9.57
C ALA A 245 7.41 -12.58 -10.50
N THR A 246 7.47 -12.35 -11.81
CA THR A 246 7.90 -13.35 -12.80
C THR A 246 9.37 -13.20 -13.18
N VAL A 247 9.80 -11.97 -13.44
CA VAL A 247 11.16 -11.66 -13.92
C VAL A 247 12.07 -11.15 -12.81
N GLY A 248 11.50 -10.70 -11.68
CA GLY A 248 12.26 -10.01 -10.63
C GLY A 248 12.63 -8.58 -11.03
N ILE A 249 13.01 -7.77 -10.05
CA ILE A 249 13.35 -6.37 -10.20
C ILE A 249 14.41 -5.95 -9.19
N MET A 250 15.35 -5.09 -9.59
CA MET A 250 16.31 -4.51 -8.66
C MET A 250 15.63 -3.41 -7.84
N MET A 251 15.64 -3.53 -6.52
CA MET A 251 15.11 -2.53 -5.60
C MET A 251 16.15 -2.12 -4.55
N GLY A 252 16.07 -0.86 -4.12
CA GLY A 252 16.86 -0.37 -3.01
C GLY A 252 16.26 -0.80 -1.68
N VAL A 253 17.01 -1.53 -0.88
CA VAL A 253 16.64 -1.89 0.49
C VAL A 253 17.08 -0.76 1.43
N PRO A 254 16.40 -0.55 2.58
CA PRO A 254 16.71 0.50 3.56
C PRO A 254 18.20 0.55 3.99
N ILE A 255 18.93 -0.55 3.88
CA ILE A 255 20.36 -0.67 4.24
C ILE A 255 21.28 -0.09 3.13
N GLY A 256 20.72 0.47 2.06
CA GLY A 256 21.46 1.13 0.97
C GLY A 256 21.96 0.18 -0.12
N ASN A 257 21.71 -1.12 0.03
CA ASN A 257 22.06 -2.13 -0.97
C ASN A 257 20.94 -2.30 -2.00
N LEU A 258 21.32 -2.58 -3.24
CA LEU A 258 20.39 -3.05 -4.26
C LEU A 258 20.21 -4.55 -4.12
N HIS A 259 18.96 -5.01 -4.00
CA HIS A 259 18.60 -6.41 -3.95
C HIS A 259 17.80 -6.77 -5.19
N TYR A 260 18.06 -7.96 -5.73
CA TYR A 260 17.22 -8.55 -6.77
C TYR A 260 15.99 -9.17 -6.10
N CYS A 261 14.83 -8.56 -6.33
CA CYS A 261 13.62 -8.81 -5.57
C CYS A 261 12.50 -9.37 -6.45
N PHE A 262 11.74 -10.31 -5.92
CA PHE A 262 10.51 -10.82 -6.53
C PHE A 262 9.31 -10.40 -5.67
N THR A 263 8.21 -10.00 -6.30
CA THR A 263 7.04 -9.42 -5.60
C THR A 263 5.77 -10.27 -5.70
N PRO A 264 5.74 -11.52 -5.18
CA PRO A 264 4.53 -12.33 -5.25
C PRO A 264 3.41 -11.70 -4.41
N LEU A 265 2.18 -11.79 -4.92
CA LEU A 265 0.98 -11.52 -4.14
C LEU A 265 0.73 -12.71 -3.20
N VAL A 266 0.74 -12.47 -1.89
CA VAL A 266 0.61 -13.56 -0.90
C VAL A 266 -0.70 -13.54 -0.13
N ALA A 267 -1.36 -12.38 -0.07
CA ALA A 267 -2.63 -12.24 0.62
C ALA A 267 -3.44 -11.07 0.04
N TYR A 268 -4.76 -11.26 0.00
CA TYR A 268 -5.73 -10.21 -0.27
C TYR A 268 -6.72 -10.17 0.90
N ILE A 269 -6.70 -9.07 1.67
CA ILE A 269 -7.58 -8.87 2.83
C ILE A 269 -8.83 -8.09 2.37
N ALA A 270 -9.96 -8.75 2.44
CA ALA A 270 -11.27 -8.24 2.04
C ALA A 270 -12.35 -8.86 2.94
N ASP A 271 -13.49 -8.19 3.11
CA ASP A 271 -14.68 -8.82 3.68
C ASP A 271 -15.45 -9.64 2.62
N THR A 272 -16.50 -10.33 3.04
CA THR A 272 -17.15 -11.39 2.24
C THR A 272 -17.67 -10.94 0.86
N PRO A 273 -18.37 -9.80 0.70
CA PRO A 273 -18.79 -9.29 -0.59
C PRO A 273 -17.60 -9.02 -1.53
N GLU A 274 -16.52 -8.41 -1.04
CA GLU A 274 -15.30 -8.11 -1.78
C GLU A 274 -14.55 -9.38 -2.16
N GLN A 275 -14.48 -10.36 -1.24
CA GLN A 275 -13.94 -11.69 -1.54
C GLN A 275 -14.76 -12.41 -2.63
N SER A 276 -16.08 -12.26 -2.59
CA SER A 276 -16.98 -12.85 -3.59
C SER A 276 -16.77 -12.22 -4.96
N LEU A 277 -16.61 -10.89 -5.00
CA LEU A 277 -16.29 -10.12 -6.21
C LEU A 277 -14.96 -10.57 -6.82
N LEU A 278 -13.92 -10.72 -6.00
CA LEU A 278 -12.60 -11.15 -6.45
C LEU A 278 -12.60 -12.60 -6.94
N ALA A 279 -13.35 -13.47 -6.27
CA ALA A 279 -13.48 -14.86 -6.69
C ALA A 279 -14.44 -15.06 -7.88
N GLY A 280 -15.20 -14.03 -8.28
CA GLY A 280 -16.17 -14.10 -9.38
C GLY A 280 -17.41 -14.94 -9.05
N ILE A 281 -17.82 -14.96 -7.78
CA ILE A 281 -18.86 -15.87 -7.29
C ILE A 281 -20.12 -15.15 -6.81
N SER A 282 -21.21 -15.90 -6.76
CA SER A 282 -22.43 -15.45 -6.08
C SER A 282 -22.17 -15.22 -4.58
N PRO A 283 -22.80 -14.21 -3.96
CA PRO A 283 -22.70 -13.94 -2.51
C PRO A 283 -23.14 -15.11 -1.61
N LYS A 284 -23.79 -16.13 -2.18
CA LYS A 284 -24.24 -17.34 -1.48
C LYS A 284 -23.30 -18.54 -1.66
N ALA A 285 -22.05 -18.30 -2.03
CA ALA A 285 -21.02 -19.32 -2.14
C ALA A 285 -19.77 -18.92 -1.33
N SER A 286 -18.97 -19.91 -0.95
CA SER A 286 -17.71 -19.66 -0.27
C SER A 286 -16.65 -19.13 -1.26
N PRO A 287 -15.91 -18.05 -0.93
CA PRO A 287 -14.82 -17.56 -1.77
C PRO A 287 -13.56 -18.43 -1.71
N VAL A 288 -13.45 -19.30 -0.69
CA VAL A 288 -12.25 -20.12 -0.44
C VAL A 288 -12.48 -21.61 -0.76
N SER A 289 -13.71 -22.08 -0.64
CA SER A 289 -14.09 -23.48 -0.92
C SER A 289 -15.19 -23.56 -1.97
N THR A 290 -15.50 -24.76 -2.43
CA THR A 290 -16.60 -25.00 -3.39
C THR A 290 -17.97 -25.03 -2.72
N ALA A 291 -18.03 -24.88 -1.39
CA ALA A 291 -19.27 -24.93 -0.63
C ALA A 291 -20.24 -23.82 -1.05
N ILE A 292 -21.53 -24.14 -1.12
CA ILE A 292 -22.62 -23.18 -1.27
C ILE A 292 -23.34 -22.95 0.06
N TYR A 293 -24.15 -21.90 0.15
CA TYR A 293 -24.86 -21.49 1.37
C TYR A 293 -25.64 -22.62 2.06
N LYS A 294 -26.19 -23.57 1.29
CA LYS A 294 -26.94 -24.71 1.83
C LYS A 294 -26.06 -25.76 2.53
N GLU A 295 -24.78 -25.76 2.21
CA GLU A 295 -23.75 -26.69 2.69
C GLU A 295 -22.90 -26.05 3.80
N PHE A 296 -23.17 -24.78 4.14
CA PHE A 296 -22.50 -24.12 5.24
C PHE A 296 -22.95 -24.77 6.56
N GLY A 297 -21.99 -25.33 7.30
CA GLY A 297 -22.24 -26.11 8.51
C GLY A 297 -22.12 -27.63 8.32
N ASP A 298 -21.81 -28.09 7.10
CA ASP A 298 -21.49 -29.48 6.85
C ASP A 298 -20.28 -29.93 7.69
N LEU A 299 -20.33 -31.17 8.17
CA LEU A 299 -19.23 -31.79 8.93
C LEU A 299 -18.02 -32.10 8.04
N VAL A 300 -18.23 -32.22 6.73
CA VAL A 300 -17.19 -32.57 5.77
C VAL A 300 -16.64 -31.29 5.13
N PRO A 301 -15.31 -31.06 5.19
CA PRO A 301 -14.69 -29.95 4.49
C PRO A 301 -14.89 -30.07 2.98
N HIS A 302 -15.46 -29.03 2.38
CA HIS A 302 -15.57 -28.92 0.94
C HIS A 302 -14.20 -28.64 0.32
N PRO A 303 -13.93 -29.13 -0.91
CA PRO A 303 -12.64 -28.92 -1.55
C PRO A 303 -12.33 -27.43 -1.76
N PRO A 304 -11.04 -27.05 -1.80
CA PRO A 304 -10.64 -25.67 -2.01
C PRO A 304 -11.05 -25.21 -3.41
N ARG A 305 -11.40 -23.92 -3.51
CA ARG A 305 -11.65 -23.27 -4.79
C ARG A 305 -10.32 -22.95 -5.46
N THR A 306 -10.14 -23.42 -6.69
CA THR A 306 -8.93 -23.19 -7.49
C THR A 306 -9.22 -22.24 -8.64
N SER A 307 -8.20 -21.56 -9.14
CA SER A 307 -8.33 -20.66 -10.29
C SER A 307 -8.87 -21.37 -11.53
N SER A 308 -8.40 -22.59 -11.82
CA SER A 308 -8.87 -23.41 -12.93
C SER A 308 -10.38 -23.64 -12.85
N ARG A 309 -10.90 -23.97 -11.66
CA ARG A 309 -12.32 -24.22 -11.47
C ARG A 309 -13.16 -22.95 -11.60
N THR A 310 -12.66 -21.82 -11.09
CA THR A 310 -13.33 -20.53 -11.28
C THR A 310 -13.41 -20.15 -12.76
N LEU A 311 -12.37 -20.44 -13.55
CA LEU A 311 -12.38 -20.19 -15.00
C LEU A 311 -13.38 -21.11 -15.72
N GLU A 312 -13.42 -22.39 -15.37
CA GLU A 312 -14.41 -23.35 -15.88
C GLU A 312 -15.87 -22.94 -15.56
N ASP A 313 -16.12 -22.29 -14.42
CA ASP A 313 -17.45 -21.82 -14.04
C ASP A 313 -17.88 -20.53 -14.79
N ILE A 314 -16.92 -19.80 -15.38
CA ILE A 314 -17.14 -18.53 -16.09
C ILE A 314 -17.27 -18.74 -17.61
N GLU A 315 -16.58 -19.72 -18.18
CA GLU A 315 -16.63 -20.11 -19.61
C GLU A 315 -17.92 -20.84 -20.00
#